data_AF-A0A9X1SCF2-F1
#
_entry.id   AF-A0A9X1SCF2-F1
#
_cell.length_a   1.000
_cell.length_b   1.000
_cell.length_c   1.000
_cell.angle_alpha   90.00
_cell.angle_beta   90.00
_cell.angle_gamma   90.00
#
_symmetry.space_group_name_H-M   'P 1'
#
loop_
_entity.id
_entity.type
_entity.pdbx_description
1 polymer ?
#
loop_
_entity_poly.entity_id
_entity_poly.type
_entity_poly.pdbx_seq_one_letter_code
_entity_poly.pdbx_strand_id
1 'polypeptide(L)'
;MAQQRMVFLPEVHPAGVPDAKAAARRRMQAPPREAPLEIVPGVPTLVLTGGWEPLYEEVAAFLKSTGAEHIGAGGNHRPQDSPEGREAIQAFLSGFRGSAAA
;
A
#
# COMPACT_ATOMS: atom_id res chain seq x y z
N MET A 1 -13.42 -26.61 23.19
CA MET A 1 -13.94 -25.95 21.97
C MET A 1 -12.75 -25.54 21.12
N ALA A 2 -12.31 -26.38 20.19
CA ALA A 2 -11.13 -26.11 19.35
C ALA A 2 -11.55 -25.22 18.18
N GLN A 3 -10.91 -24.06 18.02
CA GLN A 3 -11.19 -23.13 16.92
C GLN A 3 -10.58 -23.66 15.62
N GLN A 4 -11.42 -23.83 14.60
CA GLN A 4 -11.02 -24.31 13.29
C GLN A 4 -10.44 -23.14 12.49
N ARG A 5 -9.12 -23.17 12.25
CA ARG A 5 -8.41 -22.17 11.45
C ARG A 5 -8.73 -22.39 9.97
N MET A 6 -9.58 -21.54 9.40
CA MET A 6 -9.91 -21.56 7.98
C MET A 6 -8.75 -20.96 7.18
N VAL A 7 -8.04 -21.79 6.43
CA VAL A 7 -6.97 -21.38 5.52
C VAL A 7 -7.62 -21.14 4.16
N PHE A 8 -7.67 -19.89 3.70
CA PHE A 8 -8.12 -19.56 2.35
C PHE A 8 -6.97 -19.82 1.37
N LEU A 9 -7.08 -20.92 0.60
CA LEU A 9 -6.28 -21.11 -0.59
C LEU A 9 -6.98 -20.35 -1.74
N PRO A 10 -6.29 -19.50 -2.52
CA PRO A 10 -6.89 -18.96 -3.72
C PRO A 10 -7.18 -20.11 -4.68
N GLU A 11 -8.42 -20.18 -5.14
CA GLU A 11 -8.83 -21.09 -6.21
C GLU A 11 -8.05 -20.71 -7.48
N VAL A 12 -7.11 -21.57 -7.89
CA VAL A 12 -6.42 -21.39 -9.18
C VAL A 12 -7.39 -21.86 -10.26
N HIS A 13 -8.17 -20.92 -10.80
CA HIS A 13 -8.99 -21.22 -11.96
C HIS A 13 -8.07 -21.69 -13.11
N PRO A 14 -8.39 -22.82 -13.79
CA PRO A 14 -7.65 -23.23 -14.97
C PRO A 14 -7.68 -22.08 -15.97
N ALA A 15 -6.52 -21.72 -16.52
CA ALA A 15 -6.41 -20.68 -17.52
C ALA A 15 -7.28 -21.08 -18.72
N GLY A 16 -8.49 -20.52 -18.80
CA GLY A 16 -9.33 -20.62 -19.98
C GLY A 16 -8.60 -20.06 -21.20
N VAL A 17 -9.06 -20.45 -22.38
CA VAL A 17 -8.53 -19.96 -23.67
C VAL A 17 -8.29 -18.46 -23.57
N PRO A 18 -7.07 -17.96 -23.87
CA PRO A 18 -6.75 -16.54 -23.71
C PRO A 18 -7.74 -15.70 -24.52
N ASP A 19 -8.58 -14.91 -23.84
CA ASP A 19 -9.42 -13.91 -24.50
C ASP A 19 -8.48 -12.89 -25.15
N ALA A 20 -8.30 -13.01 -26.47
CA ALA A 20 -7.46 -12.13 -27.26
C ALA A 20 -7.85 -10.65 -27.09
N LYS A 21 -9.13 -10.36 -26.85
CA LYS A 21 -9.62 -9.01 -26.56
C LYS A 21 -9.21 -8.56 -25.16
N ALA A 22 -9.29 -9.43 -24.14
CA ALA A 22 -8.76 -9.13 -22.81
C ALA A 22 -7.24 -8.90 -22.82
N ALA A 23 -6.49 -9.72 -23.57
CA ALA A 23 -5.06 -9.54 -23.74
C ALA A 23 -4.72 -8.22 -24.45
N ALA A 24 -5.46 -7.86 -25.50
CA ALA A 24 -5.30 -6.57 -26.18
C ALA A 24 -5.60 -5.38 -25.25
N ARG A 25 -6.68 -5.45 -24.46
CA ARG A 25 -7.00 -4.41 -23.46
C ARG A 25 -5.91 -4.24 -22.41
N ARG A 26 -5.35 -5.35 -21.88
CA ARG A 26 -4.24 -5.29 -20.91
C ARG A 26 -2.99 -4.64 -21.48
N ARG A 27 -2.66 -4.88 -22.75
CA ARG A 27 -1.50 -4.25 -23.41
C ARG A 27 -1.69 -2.73 -23.57
N MET A 28 -2.92 -2.27 -23.80
CA MET A 28 -3.22 -0.83 -23.87
C MET A 28 -3.28 -0.15 -22.50
N GLN A 29 -3.40 -0.94 -21.42
CA GLN A 29 -3.38 -0.46 -20.05
C GLN A 29 -2.02 -0.66 -19.37
N ALA A 30 -0.96 -1.00 -20.13
CA ALA A 30 0.36 -1.15 -19.57
C ALA A 30 0.86 0.23 -19.12
N PRO A 31 0.81 0.55 -17.81
CA PRO A 31 1.33 1.81 -17.34
C PRO A 31 2.85 1.81 -17.57
N PRO A 32 3.48 2.98 -17.60
CA PRO A 32 4.95 3.06 -17.55
C PRO A 32 5.47 2.16 -16.43
N ARG A 33 6.47 1.32 -16.73
CA ARG A 33 7.11 0.47 -15.70
C ARG A 33 7.90 1.30 -14.70
N GLU A 34 8.35 2.48 -15.14
CA GLU A 34 9.04 3.45 -14.32
C GLU A 34 8.00 4.38 -13.71
N ALA A 35 7.80 4.26 -12.40
CA ALA A 35 6.99 5.21 -11.64
C ALA A 35 7.89 6.35 -11.15
N PRO A 36 7.51 7.62 -11.33
CA PRO A 36 8.18 8.70 -10.65
C PRO A 36 8.05 8.48 -9.14
N LEU A 37 9.17 8.50 -8.43
CA LEU A 37 9.22 8.36 -6.97
C LEU A 37 9.02 9.71 -6.24
N GLU A 38 8.76 10.77 -6.99
CA GLU A 38 8.46 12.08 -6.43
C GLU A 38 7.05 12.12 -5.87
N ILE A 39 6.89 12.72 -4.68
CA ILE A 39 5.56 13.01 -4.13
C ILE A 39 4.97 14.21 -4.87
N VAL A 40 3.66 14.15 -5.15
CA VAL A 40 2.92 15.28 -5.73
C VAL A 40 2.97 16.46 -4.74
N PRO A 41 3.55 17.62 -5.11
CA PRO A 41 3.63 18.76 -4.21
C PRO A 41 2.24 19.18 -3.70
N GLY A 42 2.15 19.44 -2.39
CA GLY A 42 0.91 19.86 -1.75
C GLY A 42 -0.10 18.74 -1.45
N VAL A 43 0.21 17.48 -1.76
CA VAL A 43 -0.61 16.32 -1.38
C VAL A 43 0.01 15.64 -0.15
N PRO A 44 -0.61 15.74 1.03
CA PRO A 44 -0.13 15.05 2.22
C PRO A 44 -0.06 13.54 1.97
N THR A 45 1.09 12.96 2.29
CA THR A 45 1.37 11.54 2.04
C THR A 45 1.88 10.87 3.32
N LEU A 46 1.25 9.75 3.69
CA LEU A 46 1.71 8.87 4.77
C LEU A 46 2.31 7.59 4.16
N VAL A 47 3.52 7.24 4.58
CA VAL A 47 4.18 5.97 4.31
C VAL A 47 4.14 5.12 5.57
N LEU A 48 3.51 3.96 5.49
CA LEU A 48 3.37 3.03 6.60
C LEU A 48 4.14 1.74 6.30
N THR A 49 5.15 1.43 7.10
CA THR A 49 5.95 0.20 6.94
C THR A 49 5.74 -0.79 8.07
N GLY A 50 6.01 -2.06 7.80
CA GLY A 50 5.82 -3.15 8.75
C GLY A 50 7.08 -3.83 9.25
N GLY A 51 8.27 -3.32 8.92
CA GLY A 51 9.55 -3.79 9.46
C GLY A 51 9.97 -5.20 9.04
N TRP A 52 9.39 -5.75 7.97
CA TRP A 52 9.64 -7.14 7.55
C TRP A 52 10.78 -7.32 6.55
N GLU A 53 11.10 -6.28 5.78
CA GLU A 53 12.10 -6.34 4.72
C GLU A 53 12.82 -4.98 4.65
N PRO A 54 14.16 -4.93 4.88
CA PRO A 54 14.94 -3.70 4.93
C PRO A 54 14.76 -2.78 3.71
N LEU A 55 14.57 -3.36 2.52
CA LEU A 55 14.36 -2.58 1.30
C LEU A 55 13.18 -1.60 1.40
N TYR A 56 12.09 -1.97 2.08
CA TYR A 56 10.96 -1.05 2.22
C TYR A 56 11.25 0.11 3.16
N GLU A 57 12.13 -0.08 4.14
CA GLU A 57 12.55 1.00 5.04
C GLU A 57 13.47 1.98 4.30
N GLU A 58 14.30 1.51 3.36
CA GLU A 58 15.09 2.38 2.47
C GLU A 58 14.18 3.22 1.56
N VAL A 59 13.17 2.60 0.93
CA VAL A 59 12.19 3.32 0.11
C VAL A 59 11.40 4.32 0.96
N ALA A 60 11.02 3.95 2.18
CA ALA A 60 10.32 4.85 3.10
C ALA A 60 11.20 6.04 3.52
N ALA A 61 12.49 5.82 3.77
CA ALA A 61 13.44 6.90 4.04
C ALA A 61 13.56 7.86 2.84
N PHE A 62 13.61 7.33 1.61
CA PHE A 62 13.59 8.14 0.40
C PHE A 62 12.30 8.98 0.30
N LEU A 63 11.13 8.37 0.44
CA LEU A 63 9.85 9.08 0.34
C LEU A 63 9.68 10.13 1.45
N LYS A 64 10.14 9.84 2.67
CA LYS A 64 10.21 10.82 3.77
C LYS A 64 11.05 12.03 3.38
N SER A 65 12.18 11.84 2.70
CA SER A 65 13.02 12.95 2.23
C SER A 65 12.32 13.86 1.21
N THR A 66 11.29 13.36 0.54
CA THR A 66 10.44 14.13 -0.40
C THR A 66 9.21 14.79 0.25
N GLY A 67 9.06 14.67 1.58
CA GLY A 67 8.00 15.35 2.35
C GLY A 67 6.88 14.44 2.87
N ALA A 68 6.96 13.12 2.69
CA ALA A 68 6.03 12.21 3.35
C ALA A 68 6.28 12.13 4.86
N GLU A 69 5.21 11.82 5.60
CA GLU A 69 5.31 11.27 6.94
C GLU A 69 5.61 9.77 6.86
N HIS A 70 6.51 9.25 7.70
CA HIS A 70 6.84 7.82 7.75
C HIS A 70 6.66 7.28 9.17
N ILE A 71 5.89 6.19 9.29
CA ILE A 71 5.66 5.46 10.53
C ILE A 71 5.95 3.97 10.31
N GLY A 72 6.77 3.38 11.18
CA GLY A 72 6.93 1.92 11.28
C GLY A 72 5.93 1.33 12.26
N ALA A 73 4.93 0.61 11.76
CA ALA A 73 3.78 0.12 12.54
C ALA A 73 3.80 -1.40 12.81
N GLY A 74 4.87 -2.10 12.43
CA GLY A 74 4.95 -3.56 12.54
C GLY A 74 3.90 -4.26 11.66
N GLY A 75 3.41 -5.44 12.05
CA GLY A 75 2.40 -6.16 11.25
C GLY A 75 2.94 -6.80 9.96
N ASN A 76 4.26 -6.84 9.79
CA ASN A 76 4.95 -7.45 8.65
C ASN A 76 4.48 -6.92 7.28
N HIS A 77 3.85 -7.79 6.48
CA HIS A 77 3.31 -7.46 5.17
C HIS A 77 1.95 -6.74 5.24
N ARG A 78 1.37 -6.59 6.43
CA ARG A 78 0.07 -5.93 6.66
C ARG A 78 0.12 -4.90 7.81
N PRO A 79 1.00 -3.89 7.74
CA PRO A 79 1.08 -2.86 8.76
C PRO A 79 -0.25 -2.11 8.97
N GLN A 80 -1.08 -1.97 7.94
CA GLN A 80 -2.41 -1.33 8.03
C GLN A 80 -3.42 -2.07 8.92
N ASP A 81 -3.16 -3.34 9.23
CA ASP A 81 -4.04 -4.14 10.09
C ASP A 81 -3.55 -4.21 11.54
N SER A 82 -2.33 -3.71 11.84
CA SER A 82 -1.87 -3.60 13.22
C SER A 82 -2.63 -2.49 13.95
N PRO A 83 -2.79 -2.59 15.28
CA PRO A 83 -3.35 -1.51 16.08
C PRO A 83 -2.65 -0.16 15.81
N GLU A 84 -1.32 -0.18 15.79
CA GLU A 84 -0.47 1.00 15.56
C GLU A 84 -0.68 1.58 14.17
N GLY A 85 -0.81 0.73 13.15
CA GLY A 85 -1.05 1.17 11.77
C GLY A 85 -2.44 1.76 11.59
N ARG A 86 -3.46 1.17 12.22
CA ARG A 86 -4.83 1.70 12.20
C ARG A 86 -4.90 3.06 12.88
N GLU A 87 -4.22 3.22 14.02
CA GLU A 87 -4.14 4.49 14.74
C GLU A 87 -3.44 5.57 13.89
N ALA A 88 -2.28 5.24 13.31
CA ALA A 88 -1.54 6.14 12.42
C ALA A 88 -2.39 6.64 11.24
N ILE A 89 -3.12 5.74 10.57
CA ILE A 89 -4.01 6.09 9.46
C ILE A 89 -5.13 7.04 9.93
N GLN A 90 -5.75 6.76 11.08
CA GLN A 90 -6.82 7.60 11.61
C GLN A 90 -6.32 8.99 12.01
N ALA A 91 -5.16 9.07 12.66
CA ALA A 91 -4.54 10.34 13.04
C ALA A 91 -4.21 11.19 11.81
N PHE A 92 -3.57 10.58 10.80
CA PHE A 92 -3.21 11.25 9.56
C PHE A 92 -4.45 11.81 8.82
N LEU A 93 -5.51 11.01 8.69
CA LEU A 93 -6.76 11.44 8.04
C LEU A 93 -7.47 12.55 8.83
N SER A 94 -7.39 12.54 10.16
CA SER A 94 -7.99 13.56 11.02
C SER A 94 -7.25 14.89 10.90
N GLY A 95 -5.91 14.85 10.90
CA GLY A 95 -5.06 16.03 10.69
C GLY A 95 -5.28 16.68 9.32
N PHE A 96 -5.46 15.86 8.27
CA PHE A 96 -5.76 16.35 6.93
C PHE A 96 -7.07 17.17 6.87
N ARG A 97 -8.14 16.66 7.50
CA ARG A 97 -9.44 17.35 7.53
C ARG A 97 -9.40 18.67 8.31
N GLY A 98 -8.51 18.80 9.29
CA GLY A 98 -8.31 20.05 10.04
C GLY A 98 -7.63 21.15 9.21
N SER A 99 -6.76 20.79 8.26
CA SER A 99 -6.04 21.76 7.42
C SER A 99 -6.82 22.21 6.17
N ALA A 100 -7.80 21.43 5.71
CA ALA A 100 -8.65 21.79 4.55
C ALA A 100 -9.81 22.74 4.91
N ALA A 101 -10.08 22.94 6.20
CA ALA A 101 -11.15 23.80 6.72
C ALA A 101 -10.66 25.18 7.20
N ALA A 102 -9.37 25.50 6.99
CA ALA A 102 -8.73 26.76 7.37
C ALA A 102 -8.50 27.67 6.16
#